data_AF-A0A378K9U1-F1
#
_entry.id   AF-A0A378K9U1-F1
#
_cell.length_a   1.000
_cell.length_b   1.000
_cell.length_c   1.000
_cell.angle_alpha   90.00
_cell.angle_beta   90.00
_cell.angle_gamma   90.00
#
_symmetry.space_group_name_H-M   'P 1'
#
loop_
_entity.id
_entity.type
_entity.pdbx_description
1 polymer ?
#
loop_
_entity_poly.entity_id
_entity_poly.type
_entity_poly.pdbx_seq_one_letter_code
_entity_poly.pdbx_strand_id
1 'polypeptide(L)'
;MVSDLKKALAMDLEALKRLDLSIIPAGAYYKRLFGGWLFLFALLLAIQTAACFFAIAIQAWDYAPHTDRWEKSNMEHENRKDSIRHSLSSLYYLGEKFPEASEEELKMIQKEKERRWQEGFLKRKKEREFKYKEARLDEHALLTAKMVFGVFFSSLLISLFGLGFIKNYIIFKLQISPKLQTGAYLIQKAKWAFTVFFLIFGVFTFIFIPLFEQDVVFFSAIPCLIIAAIATSIAVNMEISRIGVSVLSRAISKFFHKEKEGV
;
A
#
# COMPACT_ATOMS: atom_id res chain seq x y z
N MET A 1 -26.57 -15.72 34.54
CA MET A 1 -25.83 -15.09 33.43
C MET A 1 -26.52 -15.23 32.06
N VAL A 2 -26.72 -16.43 31.50
CA VAL A 2 -27.45 -16.59 30.21
C VAL A 2 -28.95 -16.29 30.33
N SER A 3 -29.56 -16.63 31.47
CA SER A 3 -30.95 -16.29 31.80
C SER A 3 -31.19 -14.78 31.88
N ASP A 4 -30.24 -14.04 32.47
CA ASP A 4 -30.32 -12.58 32.63
C ASP A 4 -30.12 -11.86 31.30
N LEU A 5 -29.20 -12.34 30.46
CA LEU A 5 -28.99 -11.81 29.12
C LEU A 5 -30.24 -11.99 28.24
N LYS A 6 -30.89 -13.16 28.31
CA LYS A 6 -32.12 -13.42 27.55
C LYS A 6 -33.28 -12.52 27.99
N LYS A 7 -33.38 -12.21 29.28
CA LYS A 7 -34.39 -11.30 29.83
C LYS A 7 -34.11 -9.84 29.47
N ALA A 8 -32.85 -9.41 29.53
CA ALA A 8 -32.41 -8.09 29.08
C ALA A 8 -32.67 -7.88 27.58
N LEU A 9 -32.39 -8.90 26.77
CA LEU A 9 -32.67 -8.90 25.33
C LEU A 9 -34.17 -8.78 25.00
N ALA A 10 -35.06 -9.42 25.77
CA ALA A 10 -36.50 -9.31 25.58
C ALA A 10 -37.02 -7.90 25.91
N MET A 11 -36.53 -7.29 26.99
CA MET A 11 -36.85 -5.90 27.36
C MET A 11 -36.33 -4.89 26.33
N ASP A 12 -35.13 -5.11 25.78
CA ASP A 12 -34.57 -4.30 24.71
C ASP A 12 -35.42 -4.35 23.43
N LEU A 13 -36.04 -5.50 23.14
CA LEU A 13 -36.92 -5.67 21.99
C LEU A 13 -38.23 -4.88 22.15
N GLU A 14 -38.76 -4.77 23.38
CA GLU A 14 -39.90 -3.89 23.67
C GLU A 14 -39.52 -2.40 23.65
N ALA A 15 -38.33 -2.05 24.13
CA ALA A 15 -37.81 -0.68 24.06
C ALA A 15 -37.61 -0.19 22.62
N LEU A 16 -37.10 -1.07 21.74
CA LEU A 16 -36.94 -0.80 20.30
C LEU A 16 -38.27 -0.49 19.60
N LYS A 17 -39.39 -1.09 20.03
CA LYS A 17 -40.73 -0.83 19.45
C LYS A 17 -41.30 0.54 19.80
N ARG A 18 -40.77 1.19 20.84
CA ARG A 18 -41.23 2.50 21.34
C ARG A 18 -40.14 3.57 21.20
N LEU A 19 -39.18 3.35 20.30
CA LEU A 19 -37.96 4.13 20.25
C LEU A 19 -38.19 5.49 19.59
N ASP A 20 -38.35 6.54 20.41
CA ASP A 20 -38.44 7.93 19.92
C ASP A 20 -37.03 8.49 19.62
N LEU A 21 -36.64 8.58 18.36
CA LEU A 21 -35.29 9.01 17.95
C LEU A 21 -35.13 10.53 18.03
N SER A 22 -34.48 11.01 19.10
CA SER A 22 -34.09 12.42 19.22
C SER A 22 -33.09 12.83 18.13
N ILE A 23 -33.29 13.99 17.51
CA ILE A 23 -32.36 14.54 16.50
C ILE A 23 -30.97 14.73 17.14
N ILE A 24 -29.93 14.13 16.54
CA ILE A 24 -28.55 14.32 16.99
C ILE A 24 -28.11 15.73 16.60
N PRO A 25 -27.53 16.54 17.51
CA PRO A 25 -26.97 17.83 17.16
C PRO A 25 -25.92 17.70 16.05
N ALA A 26 -26.11 18.43 14.95
CA ALA A 26 -25.30 18.30 13.73
C ALA A 26 -23.80 18.43 14.01
N GLY A 27 -23.39 19.43 14.80
CA GLY A 27 -21.98 19.65 15.13
C GLY A 27 -21.34 18.46 15.87
N ALA A 28 -22.06 17.84 16.81
CA ALA A 28 -21.56 16.67 17.54
C ALA A 28 -21.47 15.43 16.64
N TYR A 29 -22.44 15.27 15.74
CA TYR A 29 -22.47 14.17 14.77
C TYR A 29 -21.31 14.26 13.76
N TYR A 30 -21.18 15.37 13.03
CA TYR A 30 -20.16 15.52 12.00
C TYR A 30 -18.74 15.51 12.58
N LYS A 31 -18.53 16.09 13.77
CA LYS A 31 -17.22 16.03 14.45
C LYS A 31 -16.80 14.60 14.75
N ARG A 32 -17.72 13.76 15.23
CA ARG A 32 -17.44 12.34 15.52
C ARG A 32 -17.28 11.53 14.24
N LEU A 33 -18.07 11.82 13.21
CA LEU A 33 -17.98 11.15 11.91
C LEU A 33 -16.61 11.41 11.27
N PHE A 34 -16.21 12.69 11.21
CA PHE A 34 -14.90 13.08 10.69
C PHE A 34 -13.76 12.50 11.52
N GLY A 35 -13.84 12.56 12.85
CA GLY A 35 -12.82 11.97 13.72
C GLY A 35 -12.70 10.45 13.56
N GLY A 36 -13.82 9.74 13.43
CA GLY A 36 -13.83 8.30 13.18
C GLY A 36 -13.27 7.94 11.80
N TRP A 37 -13.59 8.73 10.78
CA TRP A 37 -13.05 8.55 9.43
C TRP A 37 -11.55 8.81 9.38
N LEU A 38 -11.08 9.90 9.99
CA LEU A 38 -9.66 10.22 10.05
C LEU A 38 -8.88 9.15 10.79
N PHE A 39 -9.42 8.63 11.90
CA PHE A 39 -8.83 7.51 12.62
C PHE A 39 -8.74 6.25 11.74
N LEU A 40 -9.82 5.91 11.03
CA LEU A 40 -9.85 4.78 10.11
C LEU A 40 -8.80 4.93 9.00
N PHE A 41 -8.75 6.11 8.37
CA PHE A 41 -7.78 6.44 7.34
C PHE A 41 -6.35 6.32 7.86
N ALA A 42 -6.04 6.94 9.01
CA ALA A 42 -4.72 6.87 9.63
C ALA A 42 -4.31 5.45 10.00
N LEU A 43 -5.26 4.62 10.48
CA LEU A 43 -5.00 3.22 10.82
C LEU A 43 -4.68 2.38 9.58
N LEU A 44 -5.46 2.53 8.50
CA LEU A 44 -5.20 1.87 7.22
C LEU A 44 -3.85 2.29 6.63
N LEU A 45 -3.56 3.59 6.68
CA LEU A 45 -2.31 4.16 6.22
C LEU A 45 -1.12 3.60 7.00
N ALA A 46 -1.23 3.56 8.33
CA ALA A 46 -0.19 3.04 9.22
C ALA A 46 0.11 1.55 8.96
N ILE A 47 -0.93 0.72 8.82
CA ILE A 47 -0.76 -0.72 8.56
C ILE A 47 -0.08 -0.96 7.22
N GLN A 48 -0.54 -0.31 6.15
CA GLN A 48 0.04 -0.48 4.82
C GLN A 48 1.47 0.06 4.76
N THR A 49 1.71 1.23 5.35
CA THR A 49 3.06 1.81 5.45
C THR A 49 4.01 0.89 6.20
N ALA A 50 3.58 0.33 7.34
CA ALA A 50 4.39 -0.60 8.13
C ALA A 50 4.71 -1.87 7.34
N ALA A 51 3.76 -2.40 6.56
CA ALA A 51 3.98 -3.54 5.68
C ALA A 51 4.93 -3.23 4.51
N CYS A 52 4.89 -2.02 3.94
CA CYS A 52 5.88 -1.58 2.95
C CYS A 52 7.29 -1.48 3.56
N PHE A 53 7.42 -0.91 4.77
CA PHE A 53 8.69 -0.89 5.48
C PHE A 53 9.21 -2.31 5.78
N PHE A 54 8.31 -3.22 6.14
CA PHE A 54 8.64 -4.63 6.32
C PHE A 54 9.13 -5.28 5.02
N ALA A 55 8.47 -5.03 3.89
CA ALA A 55 8.88 -5.52 2.57
C ALA A 55 10.29 -5.03 2.19
N ILE A 56 10.59 -3.75 2.45
CA ILE A 56 11.93 -3.17 2.26
C ILE A 56 12.95 -3.86 3.17
N ALA A 57 12.61 -4.08 4.44
CA ALA A 57 13.51 -4.69 5.42
C ALA A 57 13.89 -6.14 5.07
N ILE A 58 12.96 -6.90 4.49
CA ILE A 58 13.22 -8.28 4.03
C ILE A 58 13.75 -8.36 2.59
N GLN A 59 14.03 -7.22 1.96
CA GLN A 59 14.51 -7.12 0.58
C GLN A 59 13.58 -7.82 -0.43
N ALA A 60 12.26 -7.82 -0.17
CA ALA A 60 11.28 -8.45 -1.06
C ALA A 60 11.19 -7.75 -2.42
N TRP A 61 11.41 -6.43 -2.42
CA TRP A 61 11.52 -5.64 -3.64
C TRP A 61 12.99 -5.50 -3.98
N ASP A 62 13.54 -6.56 -4.59
CA ASP A 62 14.89 -6.53 -5.12
C ASP A 62 14.88 -5.65 -6.37
N TYR A 63 15.35 -4.41 -6.22
CA TYR A 63 14.98 -3.30 -7.09
C TYR A 63 15.37 -3.43 -8.57
N ALA A 64 16.28 -4.33 -8.96
CA ALA A 64 16.80 -4.30 -10.33
C ALA A 64 17.71 -5.48 -10.78
N PRO A 65 17.43 -6.78 -10.60
CA PRO A 65 18.37 -7.79 -11.09
C PRO A 65 18.47 -7.87 -12.63
N HIS A 66 17.45 -7.41 -13.38
CA HIS A 66 17.39 -7.57 -14.84
C HIS A 66 17.74 -6.31 -15.63
N THR A 67 17.18 -5.15 -15.26
CA THR A 67 17.45 -3.86 -15.94
C THR A 67 18.87 -3.36 -15.64
N ASP A 68 19.30 -3.36 -14.37
CA ASP A 68 20.68 -2.97 -14.01
C ASP A 68 21.72 -3.85 -14.70
N ARG A 69 21.47 -5.16 -14.78
CA ARG A 69 22.40 -6.10 -15.42
C ARG A 69 22.50 -5.80 -16.92
N TRP A 70 21.37 -5.53 -17.58
CA TRP A 70 21.33 -5.27 -19.01
C TRP A 70 21.96 -3.91 -19.36
N GLU A 71 21.63 -2.85 -18.62
CA GLU A 71 22.19 -1.52 -18.85
C GLU A 71 23.69 -1.45 -18.53
N LYS A 72 24.13 -2.06 -17.43
CA LYS A 72 25.55 -2.16 -17.10
C LYS A 72 26.32 -2.96 -18.15
N SER A 73 25.75 -4.08 -18.61
CA SER A 73 26.32 -4.88 -19.70
C SER A 73 26.44 -4.07 -21.00
N ASN A 74 25.42 -3.27 -21.34
CA ASN A 74 25.47 -2.41 -22.51
C ASN A 74 26.53 -1.32 -22.41
N MET A 75 26.63 -0.65 -21.26
CA MET A 75 27.67 0.33 -21.01
C MET A 75 29.08 -0.29 -21.12
N GLU A 76 29.29 -1.48 -20.55
CA GLU A 76 30.55 -2.22 -20.69
C GLU A 76 30.84 -2.60 -22.15
N HIS A 77 29.80 -2.99 -22.90
CA HIS A 77 29.92 -3.31 -24.32
C HIS A 77 30.32 -2.08 -25.14
N GLU A 78 29.72 -0.92 -24.89
CA GLU A 78 30.11 0.31 -25.59
C GLU A 78 31.54 0.75 -25.24
N ASN A 79 31.91 0.67 -23.96
CA ASN A 79 33.28 0.95 -23.51
C ASN A 79 34.28 0.03 -24.23
N ARG A 80 33.96 -1.26 -24.38
CA ARG A 80 34.77 -2.23 -25.13
C ARG A 80 34.85 -1.88 -26.62
N LYS A 81 33.73 -1.52 -27.25
CA LYS A 81 33.69 -1.10 -28.68
C LYS A 81 34.58 0.12 -28.93
N ASP A 82 34.52 1.12 -28.05
CA ASP A 82 35.37 2.32 -28.13
C ASP A 82 36.86 1.98 -28.00
N SER A 83 37.22 1.07 -27.08
CA SER A 83 38.59 0.60 -26.91
C SER A 83 39.11 -0.14 -28.16
N ILE A 84 38.29 -1.00 -28.76
CA ILE A 84 38.67 -1.77 -29.95
C ILE A 84 38.89 -0.85 -31.15
N ARG A 85 37.98 0.12 -31.39
CA ARG A 85 38.12 1.11 -32.48
C ARG A 85 39.43 1.90 -32.42
N HIS A 86 39.94 2.17 -31.23
CA HIS A 86 41.22 2.87 -31.08
C HIS A 86 42.41 1.99 -31.45
N SER A 87 42.45 0.74 -30.99
CA SER A 87 43.62 -0.13 -31.17
C SER A 87 44.00 -0.40 -32.63
N LEU A 88 43.09 -0.12 -33.57
CA LEU A 88 43.28 -0.30 -35.01
C LEU A 88 44.14 0.79 -35.70
N SER A 89 44.52 1.89 -35.02
CA SER A 89 45.38 2.90 -35.65
C SER A 89 46.86 2.57 -35.50
N SER A 90 47.49 2.03 -36.55
CA SER A 90 48.91 1.66 -36.57
C SER A 90 49.84 2.82 -36.98
N LEU A 91 51.13 2.72 -36.63
CA LEU A 91 52.19 3.65 -37.06
C LEU A 91 52.29 3.78 -38.59
N TYR A 92 51.97 2.71 -39.32
CA TYR A 92 51.96 2.68 -40.77
C TYR A 92 51.01 3.74 -41.37
N TYR A 93 49.79 3.85 -40.83
CA TYR A 93 48.82 4.88 -41.23
C TYR A 93 49.26 6.32 -40.90
N LEU A 94 50.09 6.49 -39.87
CA LEU A 94 50.63 7.81 -39.52
C LEU A 94 51.76 8.22 -40.47
N GLY A 95 52.62 7.28 -40.89
CA GLY A 95 53.67 7.52 -41.88
C GLY A 95 53.11 7.89 -43.26
N GLU A 96 52.01 7.27 -43.67
CA GLU A 96 51.32 7.62 -44.93
C GLU A 96 50.71 9.03 -44.89
N LYS A 97 50.24 9.47 -43.72
CA LYS A 97 49.59 10.77 -43.52
C LYS A 97 50.59 11.92 -43.33
N PHE A 98 51.80 11.64 -42.86
CA PHE A 98 52.87 12.60 -42.63
C PHE A 98 54.17 12.09 -43.26
N PRO A 99 54.29 12.11 -44.60
CA PRO A 99 55.41 11.49 -45.32
C PRO A 99 56.76 12.18 -45.07
N GLU A 100 56.75 13.43 -44.61
CA GLU A 100 57.96 14.23 -44.31
C GLU A 100 58.42 14.13 -42.85
N ALA A 101 57.65 13.45 -41.97
CA ALA A 101 57.96 13.36 -40.56
C ALA A 101 59.00 12.27 -40.27
N SER A 102 59.96 12.57 -39.41
CA SER A 102 60.94 11.60 -38.90
C SER A 102 60.27 10.51 -38.04
N GLU A 103 60.93 9.37 -37.87
CA GLU A 103 60.41 8.27 -37.04
C GLU A 103 60.16 8.70 -35.58
N GLU A 104 60.98 9.61 -35.05
CA GLU A 104 60.81 10.17 -33.71
C GLU A 104 59.58 11.10 -33.62
N GLU A 105 59.34 11.92 -34.64
CA GLU A 105 58.15 12.78 -34.73
C GLU A 105 56.87 11.94 -34.85
N LEU A 106 56.88 10.85 -35.63
CA LEU A 106 55.76 9.92 -35.73
C LEU A 106 55.43 9.26 -34.38
N LYS A 107 56.45 8.87 -33.60
CA LYS A 107 56.28 8.33 -32.24
C LYS A 107 55.70 9.37 -31.29
N MET A 108 56.13 10.63 -31.38
CA MET A 108 55.59 11.73 -30.58
C MET A 108 54.13 12.02 -30.92
N ILE A 109 53.78 12.05 -32.22
CA ILE A 109 52.40 12.24 -32.69
C ILE A 109 51.50 11.09 -32.22
N GLN A 110 51.98 9.85 -32.28
CA GLN A 110 51.25 8.69 -31.77
C GLN A 110 51.00 8.83 -30.26
N LYS A 111 52.04 9.15 -29.48
CA LYS A 111 51.93 9.31 -28.02
C LYS A 111 50.95 10.41 -27.62
N GLU A 112 50.95 11.54 -28.32
CA GLU A 112 50.02 12.65 -28.08
C GLU A 112 48.58 12.27 -28.47
N LYS A 113 48.39 11.56 -29.58
CA LYS A 113 47.09 11.03 -30.00
C LYS A 113 46.52 10.05 -28.98
N GLU A 114 47.38 9.19 -28.43
CA GLU A 114 47.03 8.20 -27.41
C GLU A 114 46.67 8.88 -26.09
N ARG A 115 47.43 9.90 -25.66
CA ARG A 115 47.10 10.72 -24.50
C ARG A 115 45.73 11.40 -24.64
N ARG A 116 45.47 12.07 -25.77
CA ARG A 116 44.17 12.71 -26.04
C ARG A 116 43.02 11.71 -26.08
N TRP A 117 43.26 10.52 -26.63
CA TRP A 117 42.26 9.47 -26.64
C TRP A 117 41.97 8.97 -25.23
N GLN A 118 42.98 8.73 -24.39
CA GLN A 118 42.82 8.28 -23.01
C GLN A 118 42.03 9.30 -22.19
N GLU A 119 42.37 10.58 -22.30
CA GLU A 119 41.63 11.67 -21.65
C GLU A 119 40.16 11.71 -22.11
N GLY A 120 39.91 11.62 -23.42
CA GLY A 120 38.57 11.61 -23.99
C GLY A 120 37.76 10.35 -23.63
N PHE A 121 38.40 9.19 -23.59
CA PHE A 121 37.79 7.92 -23.18
C PHE A 121 37.39 7.95 -21.71
N LEU A 122 38.29 8.43 -20.84
CA LEU A 122 38.00 8.57 -19.41
C LEU A 122 36.85 9.55 -19.16
N LYS A 123 36.81 10.66 -19.90
CA LYS A 123 35.71 11.63 -19.84
C LYS A 123 34.37 10.99 -20.22
N ARG A 124 34.28 10.33 -21.39
CA ARG A 124 33.06 9.65 -21.86
C ARG A 124 32.62 8.52 -20.93
N LYS A 125 33.58 7.76 -20.38
CA LYS A 125 33.30 6.71 -19.40
C LYS A 125 32.65 7.29 -18.15
N LYS A 126 33.20 8.39 -17.60
CA LYS A 126 32.61 9.10 -16.45
C LYS A 126 31.24 9.68 -16.76
N GLU A 127 31.04 10.27 -17.94
CA GLU A 127 29.73 10.79 -18.38
C GLU A 127 28.68 9.67 -18.45
N ARG A 128 29.03 8.50 -19.00
CA ARG A 128 28.14 7.32 -19.02
C ARG A 128 27.81 6.81 -17.62
N GLU A 129 28.81 6.69 -16.75
CA GLU A 129 28.60 6.28 -15.35
C GLU A 129 27.71 7.27 -14.60
N PHE A 130 27.87 8.57 -14.83
CA PHE A 130 27.03 9.61 -14.23
C PHE A 130 25.59 9.51 -14.73
N LYS A 131 25.39 9.44 -16.04
CA LYS A 131 24.06 9.29 -16.66
C LYS A 131 23.33 8.03 -16.18
N TYR A 132 24.05 6.93 -16.01
CA TYR A 132 23.50 5.69 -15.45
C TYR A 132 23.05 5.88 -13.99
N LYS A 133 23.88 6.51 -13.15
CA LYS A 133 23.51 6.79 -11.76
C LYS A 133 22.27 7.69 -11.66
N GLU A 134 22.18 8.70 -12.51
CA GLU A 134 21.05 9.62 -12.59
C GLU A 134 19.76 8.91 -13.00
N ALA A 135 19.77 8.15 -14.11
CA ALA A 135 18.62 7.37 -14.56
C ALA A 135 18.11 6.39 -13.49
N ARG A 136 19.03 5.76 -12.76
CA ARG A 136 18.70 4.87 -11.65
C ARG A 136 18.03 5.59 -10.48
N LEU A 137 18.53 6.77 -10.11
CA LEU A 137 17.93 7.60 -9.07
C LEU A 137 16.49 7.98 -9.44
N ASP A 138 16.26 8.35 -10.70
CA ASP A 138 14.94 8.71 -11.21
C ASP A 138 13.97 7.52 -11.18
N GLU A 139 14.40 6.32 -11.57
CA GLU A 139 13.57 5.11 -11.53
C GLU A 139 13.18 4.73 -10.10
N HIS A 140 14.15 4.71 -9.16
CA HIS A 140 13.87 4.46 -7.75
C HIS A 140 12.92 5.51 -7.15
N ALA A 141 13.11 6.79 -7.49
CA ALA A 141 12.24 7.86 -7.04
C ALA A 141 10.81 7.68 -7.58
N LEU A 142 10.67 7.30 -8.85
CA LEU A 142 9.38 7.02 -9.47
C LEU A 142 8.66 5.83 -8.82
N LEU A 143 9.36 4.72 -8.60
CA LEU A 143 8.81 3.53 -7.92
C LEU A 143 8.39 3.84 -6.48
N THR A 144 9.21 4.61 -5.76
CA THR A 144 8.90 5.05 -4.39
C THR A 144 7.68 5.97 -4.39
N ALA A 145 7.60 6.92 -5.32
CA ALA A 145 6.45 7.80 -5.46
C ALA A 145 5.17 7.01 -5.74
N LYS A 146 5.20 6.07 -6.69
CA LYS A 146 4.07 5.18 -7.00
C LYS A 146 3.62 4.39 -5.78
N MET A 147 4.55 3.82 -5.00
CA MET A 147 4.24 3.12 -3.76
C MET A 147 3.55 4.04 -2.74
N VAL A 148 4.11 5.23 -2.48
CA VAL A 148 3.55 6.20 -1.52
C VAL A 148 2.15 6.64 -1.94
N PHE A 149 1.97 6.99 -3.21
CA PHE A 149 0.65 7.33 -3.75
C PHE A 149 -0.30 6.14 -3.69
N GLY A 150 0.16 4.94 -4.00
CA GLY A 150 -0.61 3.71 -3.93
C GLY A 150 -1.16 3.47 -2.53
N VAL A 151 -0.30 3.54 -1.51
CA VAL A 151 -0.69 3.39 -0.09
C VAL A 151 -1.64 4.49 0.36
N PHE A 152 -1.40 5.74 -0.05
CA PHE A 152 -2.25 6.87 0.30
C PHE A 152 -3.65 6.73 -0.33
N PHE A 153 -3.72 6.50 -1.64
CA PHE A 153 -4.99 6.41 -2.36
C PHE A 153 -5.77 5.15 -2.02
N SER A 154 -5.12 4.00 -1.82
CA SER A 154 -5.79 2.79 -1.35
C SER A 154 -6.41 3.04 0.03
N SER A 155 -5.65 3.58 0.98
CA SER A 155 -6.13 3.92 2.33
C SER A 155 -7.29 4.90 2.28
N LEU A 156 -7.21 5.91 1.40
CA LEU A 156 -8.27 6.88 1.19
C LEU A 156 -9.55 6.20 0.69
N LEU A 157 -9.49 5.44 -0.40
CA LEU A 157 -10.65 4.77 -0.99
C LEU A 157 -11.31 3.80 -0.02
N ILE A 158 -10.51 3.00 0.68
CA ILE A 158 -11.00 2.04 1.68
C ILE A 158 -11.67 2.78 2.85
N SER A 159 -11.06 3.86 3.33
CA SER A 159 -11.63 4.65 4.42
C SER A 159 -12.96 5.31 4.04
N LEU A 160 -13.11 5.74 2.78
CA LEU A 160 -14.35 6.30 2.25
C LEU A 160 -15.45 5.24 2.21
N PHE A 161 -15.14 4.00 1.80
CA PHE A 161 -16.08 2.88 1.90
C PHE A 161 -16.47 2.60 3.36
N GLY A 162 -15.53 2.75 4.29
CA GLY A 162 -15.74 2.63 5.73
C GLY A 162 -16.67 3.68 6.36
N LEU A 163 -16.94 4.82 5.69
CA LEU A 163 -17.79 5.89 6.22
C LEU A 163 -19.20 5.39 6.56
N GLY A 164 -19.76 4.48 5.77
CA GLY A 164 -21.08 3.91 6.02
C GLY A 164 -21.14 3.18 7.37
N PHE A 165 -20.10 2.43 7.70
CA PHE A 165 -19.99 1.71 8.97
C PHE A 165 -19.79 2.67 10.15
N ILE A 166 -18.94 3.70 9.99
CA ILE A 166 -18.71 4.72 11.04
C ILE A 166 -20.00 5.48 11.34
N LYS A 167 -20.71 5.91 10.29
CA LYS A 167 -22.03 6.56 10.42
C LYS A 167 -22.98 5.70 11.25
N ASN A 168 -23.16 4.45 10.86
CA ASN A 168 -24.08 3.53 11.53
C ASN A 168 -23.64 3.25 12.98
N TYR A 169 -22.34 3.14 13.24
CA TYR A 169 -21.80 2.99 14.59
C TYR A 169 -22.05 4.21 15.48
N ILE A 170 -21.90 5.42 14.95
CA ILE A 170 -22.15 6.66 15.69
C ILE A 170 -23.63 6.79 16.04
N ILE A 171 -24.52 6.55 15.07
CA ILE A 171 -25.97 6.53 15.28
C ILE A 171 -26.33 5.52 16.36
N PHE A 172 -25.83 4.29 16.22
CA PHE A 172 -26.06 3.24 17.20
C PHE A 172 -25.56 3.64 18.60
N LYS A 173 -24.34 4.15 18.70
CA LYS A 173 -23.73 4.55 19.98
C LYS A 173 -24.45 5.71 20.66
N LEU A 174 -24.95 6.68 19.89
CA LEU A 174 -25.56 7.90 20.42
C LEU A 174 -27.05 7.77 20.69
N GLN A 175 -27.80 7.11 19.82
CA GLN A 175 -29.27 7.08 19.89
C GLN A 175 -29.83 5.76 20.41
N ILE A 176 -29.21 4.63 20.02
CA ILE A 176 -29.76 3.30 20.27
C ILE A 176 -29.19 2.73 21.56
N SER A 177 -27.86 2.72 21.70
CA SER A 177 -27.16 2.12 22.84
C SER A 177 -27.60 2.66 24.21
N PRO A 178 -27.86 3.96 24.43
CA PRO A 178 -28.29 4.44 25.75
C PRO A 178 -29.68 3.96 26.15
N LYS A 179 -30.49 3.49 25.19
CA LYS A 179 -31.87 3.02 25.39
C LYS A 179 -31.97 1.50 25.49
N LEU A 180 -30.86 0.81 25.33
CA LEU A 180 -30.77 -0.64 25.43
C LEU A 180 -30.00 -1.02 26.70
N GLN A 181 -30.53 -1.95 27.48
CA GLN A 181 -29.82 -2.59 28.58
C GLN A 181 -28.57 -3.34 28.08
N THR A 182 -28.64 -3.90 26.87
CA THR A 182 -27.49 -4.56 26.22
C THR A 182 -26.62 -3.62 25.40
N GLY A 183 -26.90 -2.31 25.37
CA GLY A 183 -26.21 -1.35 24.51
C GLY A 183 -24.70 -1.31 24.73
N ALA A 184 -24.24 -1.28 25.99
CA ALA A 184 -22.82 -1.31 26.32
C ALA A 184 -22.12 -2.59 25.83
N TYR A 185 -22.81 -3.73 25.97
CA TYR A 185 -22.34 -5.02 25.50
C TYR A 185 -22.22 -5.07 23.97
N LEU A 186 -23.22 -4.56 23.25
CA LEU A 186 -23.21 -4.47 21.79
C LEU A 186 -22.09 -3.55 21.28
N ILE A 187 -21.84 -2.42 21.95
CA ILE A 187 -20.68 -1.56 21.64
C ILE A 187 -19.37 -2.31 21.83
N GLN A 188 -19.23 -3.09 22.92
CA GLN A 188 -18.03 -3.88 23.17
C GLN A 188 -17.80 -4.93 22.10
N LYS A 189 -18.86 -5.61 21.65
CA LYS A 189 -18.78 -6.60 20.56
C LYS A 189 -18.46 -5.96 19.21
N ALA A 190 -19.00 -4.78 18.91
CA ALA A 190 -18.63 -4.03 17.71
C ALA A 190 -17.15 -3.64 17.71
N LYS A 191 -16.60 -3.20 18.86
CA LYS A 191 -15.16 -2.94 18.99
C LYS A 191 -14.30 -4.19 18.82
N TRP A 192 -14.75 -5.32 19.36
CA TRP A 192 -14.06 -6.59 19.19
C TRP A 192 -14.04 -7.02 17.72
N ALA A 193 -15.18 -6.95 17.02
CA ALA A 193 -15.27 -7.23 15.59
C ALA A 193 -14.34 -6.32 14.77
N PHE A 194 -14.31 -5.03 15.08
CA PHE A 194 -13.40 -4.06 14.46
C PHE A 194 -11.93 -4.44 14.70
N THR A 195 -11.58 -4.82 15.93
CA THR A 195 -10.21 -5.22 16.29
C THR A 195 -9.78 -6.49 15.53
N VAL A 196 -10.65 -7.51 15.49
CA VAL A 196 -10.41 -8.74 14.75
C VAL A 196 -10.23 -8.46 13.25
N PHE A 197 -11.07 -7.60 12.68
CA PHE A 197 -10.92 -7.18 11.29
C PHE A 197 -9.55 -6.58 10.99
N PHE A 198 -9.11 -5.60 11.79
CA PHE A 198 -7.83 -4.94 11.56
C PHE A 198 -6.63 -5.83 11.84
N LEU A 199 -6.74 -6.76 12.78
CA LEU A 199 -5.71 -7.77 13.03
C LEU A 199 -5.55 -8.68 11.81
N ILE A 200 -6.64 -9.22 11.29
CA ILE A 200 -6.61 -10.09 10.11
C ILE A 200 -6.13 -9.32 8.89
N PHE A 201 -6.69 -8.13 8.65
CA PHE A 201 -6.25 -7.25 7.57
C PHE A 201 -4.75 -6.94 7.66
N GLY A 202 -4.25 -6.61 8.84
CA GLY A 202 -2.82 -6.36 9.06
C GLY A 202 -1.97 -7.58 8.72
N VAL A 203 -2.29 -8.75 9.27
CA VAL A 203 -1.55 -10.00 8.98
C VAL A 203 -1.49 -10.27 7.47
N PHE A 204 -2.63 -10.19 6.78
CA PHE A 204 -2.63 -10.41 5.33
C PHE A 204 -1.89 -9.33 4.57
N THR A 205 -1.97 -8.07 5.00
CA THR A 205 -1.23 -6.97 4.36
C THR A 205 0.28 -7.19 4.46
N PHE A 206 0.79 -7.66 5.60
CA PHE A 206 2.20 -8.02 5.78
C PHE A 206 2.64 -9.24 4.95
N ILE A 207 1.71 -10.10 4.55
CA ILE A 207 1.99 -11.25 3.69
C ILE A 207 1.93 -10.85 2.21
N PHE A 208 0.86 -10.15 1.80
CA PHE A 208 0.60 -9.86 0.39
C PHE A 208 1.44 -8.71 -0.15
N ILE A 209 1.69 -7.64 0.62
CA ILE A 209 2.50 -6.50 0.11
C ILE A 209 3.89 -6.95 -0.35
N PRO A 210 4.63 -7.78 0.41
CA PRO A 210 5.91 -8.30 -0.07
C PRO A 210 5.83 -9.29 -1.25
N LEU A 211 4.67 -9.94 -1.47
CA LEU A 211 4.49 -10.90 -2.57
C LEU A 211 4.25 -10.22 -3.92
N PHE A 212 3.84 -8.96 -3.92
CA PHE A 212 3.56 -8.18 -5.12
C PHE A 212 4.72 -7.25 -5.47
N GLU A 213 4.80 -6.87 -6.74
CA GLU A 213 5.72 -5.84 -7.21
C GLU A 213 5.39 -4.47 -6.59
N GLN A 214 6.42 -3.64 -6.40
CA GLN A 214 6.29 -2.36 -5.70
C GLN A 214 5.33 -1.38 -6.39
N ASP A 215 5.18 -1.48 -7.71
CA ASP A 215 4.35 -0.60 -8.53
C ASP A 215 2.84 -0.95 -8.45
N VAL A 216 2.49 -2.15 -8.00
CA VAL A 216 1.10 -2.61 -7.85
C VAL A 216 0.61 -2.63 -6.39
N VAL A 217 1.34 -2.01 -5.46
CA VAL A 217 0.98 -1.93 -4.03
C VAL A 217 -0.45 -1.42 -3.82
N PHE A 218 -0.93 -0.51 -4.66
CA PHE A 218 -2.34 -0.06 -4.63
C PHE A 218 -3.36 -1.21 -4.69
N PHE A 219 -3.11 -2.21 -5.55
CA PHE A 219 -4.04 -3.33 -5.75
C PHE A 219 -3.89 -4.42 -4.68
N SER A 220 -2.74 -4.52 -4.02
CA SER A 220 -2.46 -5.53 -2.97
C SER A 220 -3.41 -5.43 -1.77
N ALA A 221 -3.95 -4.24 -1.48
CA ALA A 221 -4.87 -4.04 -0.36
C ALA A 221 -6.26 -4.64 -0.60
N ILE A 222 -6.69 -4.78 -1.86
CA ILE A 222 -8.03 -5.27 -2.24
C ILE A 222 -8.26 -6.71 -1.76
N PRO A 223 -7.41 -7.71 -2.11
CA PRO A 223 -7.60 -9.08 -1.61
C PRO A 223 -7.50 -9.15 -0.08
N CYS A 224 -6.61 -8.36 0.53
CA CYS A 224 -6.49 -8.30 2.00
C CYS A 224 -7.79 -7.86 2.67
N LEU A 225 -8.49 -6.87 2.12
CA LEU A 225 -9.80 -6.43 2.64
C LEU A 225 -10.87 -7.50 2.48
N ILE A 226 -10.94 -8.14 1.31
CA ILE A 226 -11.97 -9.14 1.03
C ILE A 226 -11.80 -10.31 2.01
N ILE A 227 -10.56 -10.80 2.19
CA ILE A 227 -10.26 -11.88 3.12
C ILE A 227 -10.56 -11.45 4.56
N ALA A 228 -10.13 -10.25 4.97
CA ALA A 228 -10.43 -9.74 6.30
C ALA A 228 -11.93 -9.61 6.58
N ALA A 229 -12.71 -9.15 5.59
CA ALA A 229 -14.16 -9.03 5.70
C ALA A 229 -14.83 -10.39 5.84
N ILE A 230 -14.45 -11.37 5.02
CA ILE A 230 -14.99 -12.74 5.08
C ILE A 230 -14.64 -13.39 6.42
N ALA A 231 -13.37 -13.36 6.82
CA ALA A 231 -12.90 -13.98 8.06
C ALA A 231 -13.54 -13.33 9.29
N THR A 232 -13.66 -12.01 9.31
CA THR A 232 -14.36 -11.30 10.40
C THR A 232 -15.83 -11.64 10.42
N SER A 233 -16.50 -11.71 9.26
CA SER A 233 -17.92 -12.09 9.18
C SER A 233 -18.14 -13.49 9.77
N ILE A 234 -17.28 -14.45 9.46
CA ILE A 234 -17.32 -15.80 10.04
C ILE A 234 -17.12 -15.73 11.57
N ALA A 235 -16.07 -15.05 12.04
CA ALA A 235 -15.78 -14.93 13.46
C ALA A 235 -16.93 -14.28 14.25
N VAL A 236 -17.51 -13.21 13.71
CA VAL A 236 -18.66 -12.52 14.28
C VAL A 236 -19.90 -13.43 14.27
N ASN A 237 -20.16 -14.16 13.19
CA ASN A 237 -21.29 -15.09 13.11
C ASN A 237 -21.16 -16.24 14.11
N MET A 238 -19.95 -16.76 14.31
CA MET A 238 -19.68 -17.79 15.32
C MET A 238 -19.94 -17.27 16.75
N GLU A 239 -19.48 -16.05 17.05
CA GLU A 239 -19.76 -15.39 18.33
C GLU A 239 -21.26 -15.11 18.53
N ILE A 240 -21.95 -14.59 17.51
CA ILE A 240 -23.40 -14.32 17.55
C ILE A 240 -24.20 -15.62 17.76
N SER A 241 -23.83 -16.71 17.07
CA SER A 241 -24.43 -18.02 17.25
C SER A 241 -24.16 -18.59 18.64
N ARG A 242 -22.95 -18.42 19.18
CA ARG A 242 -22.59 -18.84 20.54
C ARG A 242 -23.39 -18.12 21.62
N ILE A 243 -23.68 -16.83 21.42
CA ILE A 243 -24.43 -16.00 22.40
C ILE A 243 -25.95 -16.16 22.22
N GLY A 244 -26.42 -16.81 21.14
CA GLY A 244 -27.85 -16.96 20.83
C GLY A 244 -28.50 -15.68 20.29
N VAL A 245 -27.70 -14.68 19.92
CA VAL A 245 -28.16 -13.40 19.34
C VAL A 245 -28.69 -13.60 17.91
N SER A 246 -28.37 -14.72 17.25
CA SER A 246 -28.91 -15.07 15.93
C SER A 246 -30.45 -15.13 15.90
N VAL A 247 -31.08 -15.55 17.00
CA VAL A 247 -32.54 -15.56 17.17
C VAL A 247 -33.09 -14.13 17.27
N LEU A 248 -32.35 -13.24 17.94
CA LEU A 248 -32.72 -11.83 18.10
C LEU A 248 -32.51 -11.03 16.80
N SER A 249 -31.40 -11.24 16.10
CA SER A 249 -31.14 -10.61 14.80
C SER A 249 -32.18 -11.05 13.77
N ARG A 250 -32.62 -12.32 13.80
CA ARG A 250 -33.78 -12.78 13.02
C ARG A 250 -35.08 -12.11 13.47
N ALA A 251 -35.32 -11.98 14.78
CA ALA A 251 -36.54 -11.33 15.29
C ALA A 251 -36.60 -9.83 14.94
N ILE A 252 -35.49 -9.11 15.07
CA ILE A 252 -35.33 -7.69 14.69
C ILE A 252 -35.47 -7.53 13.18
N SER A 253 -34.76 -8.32 12.38
CA SER A 253 -34.88 -8.30 10.91
C SER A 253 -36.30 -8.60 10.45
N LYS A 254 -36.97 -9.59 11.06
CA LYS A 254 -38.36 -9.93 10.77
C LYS A 254 -39.32 -8.82 11.19
N PHE A 255 -39.06 -8.09 12.27
CA PHE A 255 -39.87 -6.93 12.70
C PHE A 255 -39.76 -5.77 11.70
N PHE A 256 -38.53 -5.40 11.30
CA PHE A 256 -38.28 -4.33 10.33
C PHE A 256 -38.63 -4.70 8.88
N HIS A 257 -38.65 -5.98 8.50
CA HIS A 257 -39.16 -6.43 7.19
C HIS A 257 -40.69 -6.51 7.16
N LYS A 258 -41.35 -6.87 8.27
CA LYS A 258 -42.82 -6.88 8.33
C LYS A 258 -43.42 -5.47 8.19
N GLU A 259 -42.69 -4.43 8.58
CA GLU A 259 -43.08 -3.02 8.40
C GLU A 259 -42.93 -2.55 6.94
N LYS A 260 -42.09 -3.23 6.14
CA LYS A 260 -41.91 -2.96 4.70
C LYS A 260 -42.95 -3.63 3.80
N GLU A 261 -43.58 -4.71 4.27
CA GLU A 261 -44.66 -5.42 3.56
C GLU A 261 -46.06 -5.05 4.09
N GLY A 262 -46.14 -4.09 5.02
CA GLY A 262 -47.36 -3.61 5.67
C GLY A 262 -47.79 -2.20 5.25
N VAL A 263 -47.39 -1.75 4.06
CA VAL A 263 -47.98 -0.63 3.31
C VAL A 263 -48.31 -1.12 1.92
#